data_AF-C4QV38-F1
#
_entry.id   AF-C4QV38-F1
#
_cell.length_a   1.000
_cell.length_b   1.000
_cell.length_c   1.000
_cell.angle_alpha   90.00
_cell.angle_beta   90.00
_cell.angle_gamma   90.00
#
_symmetry.space_group_name_H-M   'P 1'
#
loop_
_entity.id
_entity.type
_entity.pdbx_description
1 polymer ?
#
loop_
_entity_poly.entity_id
_entity_poly.type
_entity_poly.pdbx_seq_one_letter_code
_entity_poly.pdbx_strand_id
1 'polypeptide(L)'
;MSDSSSTSKKDIYNNPIAPKDKGRGTRVNGKDWKLQKDAMRVRSLGGNLTWEQKKQKRLEEQAIKAKIRELKEEKESIRKSKIEETKRRQSLKEEKERYERMAQVMHRRKVERLKRKEKRNKLLKER
;
A
#
# COMPACT_ATOMS: atom_id res chain seq x y z
N MET A 1 -26.68 -38.90 37.05
CA MET A 1 -25.72 -37.84 36.71
C MET A 1 -25.24 -38.03 35.28
N SER A 2 -25.65 -37.11 34.40
CA SER A 2 -25.04 -36.67 33.13
C SER A 2 -24.04 -37.59 32.40
N ASP A 3 -24.55 -38.39 31.46
CA ASP A 3 -23.76 -38.94 30.36
C ASP A 3 -23.25 -37.80 29.47
N SER A 4 -21.95 -37.51 29.57
CA SER A 4 -21.29 -36.44 28.83
C SER A 4 -20.08 -37.00 28.13
N SER A 5 -20.17 -37.25 26.82
CA SER A 5 -19.10 -36.98 25.84
C SER A 5 -19.38 -37.67 24.50
N SER A 6 -20.34 -37.15 23.73
CA SER A 6 -20.30 -37.35 22.27
C SER A 6 -19.13 -36.52 21.70
N THR A 7 -17.91 -37.01 21.89
CA THR A 7 -16.70 -36.35 21.38
C THR A 7 -16.77 -36.39 19.86
N SER A 8 -16.77 -35.23 19.19
CA SER A 8 -16.87 -35.22 17.74
C SER A 8 -15.56 -35.79 17.17
N LYS A 9 -15.62 -36.49 16.02
CA LYS A 9 -14.41 -36.99 15.35
C LYS A 9 -13.35 -35.90 15.16
N LYS A 10 -13.76 -34.63 15.02
CA LYS A 10 -12.87 -33.47 14.82
C LYS A 10 -11.97 -33.19 16.02
N ASP A 11 -12.43 -33.47 17.24
CA ASP A 11 -11.67 -33.17 18.46
C ASP A 11 -10.50 -34.14 18.66
N ILE A 12 -10.65 -35.37 18.15
CA ILE A 12 -9.62 -36.43 18.13
C ILE A 12 -8.45 -36.07 17.20
N TYR A 13 -8.70 -35.26 16.17
CA TYR A 13 -7.69 -34.84 15.19
C TYR A 13 -6.88 -33.60 15.62
N ASN A 14 -7.38 -32.83 16.59
CA ASN A 14 -6.80 -31.55 16.99
C ASN A 14 -6.23 -31.53 18.41
N ASN A 15 -6.66 -32.46 19.29
CA ASN A 15 -6.21 -32.50 20.68
C ASN A 15 -5.50 -33.83 21.01
N PRO A 16 -4.18 -33.81 21.34
CA PRO A 16 -3.43 -35.03 21.63
C PRO A 16 -3.88 -35.74 22.93
N ILE A 17 -4.59 -35.03 23.82
CA ILE A 17 -5.07 -35.51 25.13
C ILE A 17 -6.49 -36.10 25.03
N ALA A 18 -7.16 -35.97 23.88
CA ALA A 18 -8.52 -36.49 23.71
C ALA A 18 -8.61 -38.00 23.96
N PRO A 19 -9.72 -38.49 24.57
CA PRO A 19 -9.92 -39.90 24.86
C PRO A 19 -9.85 -40.73 23.57
N LYS A 20 -9.02 -41.78 23.59
CA LYS A 20 -8.80 -42.65 22.43
C LYS A 20 -10.00 -43.59 22.23
N ASP A 21 -10.18 -44.02 20.99
CA ASP A 21 -11.22 -44.98 20.62
C ASP A 21 -11.01 -46.33 21.33
N LYS A 22 -12.00 -46.79 22.09
CA LYS A 22 -11.91 -47.95 23.00
C LYS A 22 -11.63 -49.27 22.26
N GLY A 23 -11.93 -49.34 20.96
CA GLY A 23 -11.73 -50.53 20.13
C GLY A 23 -10.31 -50.71 19.57
N ARG A 24 -9.37 -49.79 19.85
CA ARG A 24 -7.99 -49.89 19.35
C ARG A 24 -7.00 -50.22 20.47
N GLY A 25 -6.10 -51.17 20.19
CA GLY A 25 -4.95 -51.46 21.04
C GLY A 25 -3.87 -50.37 20.98
N THR A 26 -2.94 -50.42 21.93
CA THR A 26 -1.77 -49.54 22.03
C THR A 26 -0.80 -49.77 20.87
N ARG A 27 -0.15 -48.71 20.35
CA ARG A 27 0.86 -48.89 19.31
C ARG A 27 2.13 -49.49 19.91
N VAL A 28 2.65 -50.54 19.28
CA VAL A 28 3.91 -51.20 19.67
C VAL A 28 5.12 -50.23 19.69
N ASN A 29 5.10 -49.18 18.88
CA ASN A 29 6.18 -48.16 18.80
C ASN A 29 6.05 -47.05 19.88
N GLY A 30 5.05 -47.09 20.76
CA GLY A 30 4.85 -46.10 21.83
C GLY A 30 4.50 -44.66 21.38
N LYS A 31 4.28 -44.44 20.07
CA LYS A 31 3.93 -43.12 19.49
C LYS A 31 2.43 -42.86 19.50
N ASP A 32 1.81 -42.95 20.69
CA ASP A 32 0.37 -42.75 20.89
C ASP A 32 -0.04 -41.27 21.02
N TRP A 33 0.94 -40.39 21.26
CA TRP A 33 0.79 -38.93 21.23
C TRP A 33 0.58 -38.36 19.81
N LYS A 34 0.92 -39.14 18.77
CA LYS A 34 0.69 -38.71 17.39
C LYS A 34 -0.78 -38.84 17.03
N LEU A 35 -1.40 -37.71 16.70
CA LEU A 35 -2.75 -37.60 16.16
C LEU A 35 -2.89 -38.46 14.90
N GLN A 36 -3.90 -39.33 14.86
CA GLN A 36 -4.19 -40.15 13.68
C GLN A 36 -4.83 -39.25 12.63
N LYS A 37 -4.34 -39.25 11.38
CA LYS A 37 -5.00 -38.50 10.29
C LYS A 37 -5.93 -39.43 9.53
N ASP A 38 -7.12 -38.95 9.19
CA ASP A 38 -7.99 -39.64 8.24
C ASP A 38 -7.43 -39.54 6.82
N ALA A 39 -7.79 -40.51 5.97
CA ALA A 39 -7.47 -40.46 4.55
C ALA A 39 -8.11 -39.20 3.93
N MET A 40 -7.29 -38.38 3.26
CA MET A 40 -7.73 -37.17 2.56
C MET A 40 -8.63 -37.59 1.38
N ARG A 41 -9.96 -37.49 1.55
CA ARG A 41 -10.88 -37.76 0.44
C ARG A 41 -11.10 -36.48 -0.34
N VAL A 42 -10.89 -36.49 -1.65
CA VAL A 42 -11.12 -35.30 -2.51
C VAL A 42 -12.56 -34.76 -2.35
N ARG A 43 -13.53 -35.65 -2.10
CA ARG A 43 -14.93 -35.26 -1.83
C ARG A 43 -15.13 -34.46 -0.53
N SER A 44 -14.25 -34.61 0.47
CA SER A 44 -14.31 -33.83 1.71
C SER A 44 -13.66 -32.45 1.59
N LEU A 45 -12.97 -32.14 0.48
CA LEU A 45 -12.50 -30.77 0.20
C LEU A 45 -13.63 -29.82 -0.23
N GLY A 46 -14.87 -30.28 -0.37
CA GLY A 46 -16.03 -29.40 -0.58
C GLY A 46 -15.95 -28.60 -1.88
N GLY A 47 -15.87 -29.29 -3.02
CA GLY A 47 -15.60 -28.68 -4.32
C GLY A 47 -16.81 -28.18 -5.13
N ASN A 48 -18.05 -28.36 -4.66
CA ASN A 48 -19.23 -28.19 -5.50
C ASN A 48 -20.12 -27.06 -4.98
N LEU A 49 -19.63 -25.81 -5.03
CA LEU A 49 -20.54 -24.67 -4.93
C LEU A 49 -21.56 -24.77 -6.06
N THR A 50 -22.84 -24.60 -5.74
CA THR A 50 -23.88 -24.51 -6.76
C THR A 50 -23.60 -23.32 -7.67
N TRP A 51 -24.13 -23.35 -8.89
CA TRP A 51 -23.96 -22.25 -9.84
C TRP A 51 -24.38 -20.89 -9.25
N GLU A 52 -25.47 -20.89 -8.48
CA GLU A 52 -25.97 -19.71 -7.78
C GLU A 52 -24.97 -19.17 -6.75
N GLN A 53 -24.36 -20.04 -5.95
CA GLN A 53 -23.33 -19.65 -4.98
C GLN A 53 -22.08 -19.10 -5.67
N LYS A 54 -21.71 -19.64 -6.85
CA LYS A 54 -20.60 -19.11 -7.66
C LYS A 54 -20.93 -17.72 -8.22
N LYS A 55 -22.17 -17.52 -8.67
CA LYS A 55 -22.65 -16.22 -9.16
C LYS A 55 -22.65 -15.17 -8.06
N GLN A 56 -23.13 -15.52 -6.87
CA GLN A 56 -23.15 -14.65 -5.70
C GLN A 56 -21.74 -14.23 -5.29
N LYS A 57 -20.81 -15.18 -5.17
CA LYS A 57 -19.39 -14.88 -4.87
C LYS A 57 -18.76 -13.96 -5.91
N ARG A 58 -19.04 -14.16 -7.20
CA ARG A 58 -18.50 -13.31 -8.26
C ARG A 58 -19.02 -11.86 -8.13
N LEU A 59 -20.29 -11.69 -7.77
CA LEU A 59 -20.88 -10.37 -7.56
C LEU A 59 -20.25 -9.68 -6.34
N GLU A 60 -20.06 -10.40 -5.24
CA GLU A 60 -19.37 -9.90 -4.05
C GLU A 60 -17.92 -9.50 -4.35
N GLU A 61 -17.17 -10.33 -5.07
CA GLU A 61 -15.81 -10.02 -5.49
C GLU A 61 -15.75 -8.80 -6.42
N GLN A 62 -16.72 -8.65 -7.32
CA GLN A 62 -16.81 -7.49 -8.21
C GLN A 62 -17.07 -6.20 -7.41
N ALA A 63 -17.98 -6.24 -6.43
CA ALA A 63 -18.25 -5.10 -5.56
C ALA A 63 -17.03 -4.72 -4.73
N ILE A 64 -16.32 -5.71 -4.18
CA ILE A 64 -15.07 -5.47 -3.43
C ILE A 64 -14.00 -4.85 -4.32
N LYS A 65 -13.81 -5.38 -5.54
CA LYS A 65 -12.83 -4.84 -6.50
C LYS A 65 -13.16 -3.41 -6.91
N ALA A 66 -14.43 -3.10 -7.15
CA ALA A 66 -14.87 -1.74 -7.47
C ALA A 66 -14.51 -0.76 -6.33
N LYS A 67 -14.85 -1.11 -5.09
CA LYS A 67 -14.52 -0.30 -3.91
C LYS A 67 -13.01 -0.11 -3.73
N ILE A 68 -12.21 -1.17 -3.94
CA ILE A 68 -10.75 -1.08 -3.86
C ILE A 68 -10.19 -0.15 -4.95
N ARG A 69 -10.77 -0.20 -6.16
CA ARG A 69 -10.36 0.67 -7.26
C ARG A 69 -10.66 2.14 -6.95
N GLU A 70 -11.88 2.44 -6.48
CA GLU A 70 -12.28 3.80 -6.07
C GLU A 70 -11.32 4.37 -5.03
N LEU A 71 -11.00 3.61 -3.97
CA LEU A 71 -10.05 4.04 -2.94
C LEU A 71 -8.63 4.31 -3.48
N LYS A 72 -8.19 3.55 -4.48
CA LYS A 72 -6.88 3.76 -5.12
C LYS A 72 -6.89 5.01 -5.99
N GLU A 73 -7.94 5.20 -6.78
CA GLU A 73 -8.10 6.37 -7.65
C GLU A 73 -8.19 7.67 -6.84
N GLU A 74 -8.92 7.68 -5.72
CA GLU A 74 -8.95 8.81 -4.78
C GLU A 74 -7.58 9.12 -4.18
N LYS A 75 -6.83 8.08 -3.76
CA LYS A 75 -5.48 8.27 -3.22
C LYS A 75 -4.51 8.83 -4.27
N GLU A 76 -4.61 8.35 -5.51
CA GLU A 76 -3.79 8.82 -6.62
C GLU A 76 -4.15 10.24 -7.06
N SER A 77 -5.42 10.61 -7.08
CA SER A 77 -5.85 11.96 -7.44
C SER A 77 -5.32 12.97 -6.42
N ILE A 78 -5.46 12.70 -5.12
CA ILE A 78 -4.90 13.56 -4.06
C ILE A 78 -3.38 13.71 -4.22
N ARG A 79 -2.68 12.62 -4.53
CA ARG A 79 -1.22 12.66 -4.75
C ARG A 79 -0.88 13.51 -5.98
N LYS A 80 -1.61 13.36 -7.08
CA LYS A 80 -1.40 14.14 -8.32
C LYS A 80 -1.65 15.62 -8.08
N SER A 81 -2.74 16.00 -7.41
CA SER A 81 -3.05 17.40 -7.08
C SER A 81 -1.93 18.06 -6.25
N LYS A 82 -1.37 17.35 -5.26
CA LYS A 82 -0.22 17.85 -4.47
C LYS A 82 1.02 18.08 -5.33
N ILE A 83 1.30 17.16 -6.25
CA ILE A 83 2.44 17.26 -7.17
C ILE A 83 2.25 18.44 -8.13
N GLU A 84 1.06 18.60 -8.69
CA GLU A 84 0.72 19.71 -9.60
C GLU A 84 0.83 21.06 -8.89
N GLU A 85 0.33 21.17 -7.66
CA GLU A 85 0.46 22.39 -6.87
C GLU A 85 1.93 22.73 -6.57
N THR A 86 2.73 21.71 -6.20
CA THR A 86 4.17 21.90 -5.95
C THR A 86 4.89 22.37 -7.21
N LYS A 87 4.62 21.74 -8.36
CA LYS A 87 5.20 22.14 -9.66
C LYS A 87 4.80 23.56 -10.04
N ARG A 88 3.53 23.94 -9.84
CA ARG A 88 3.04 25.29 -10.09
C ARG A 88 3.76 26.33 -9.21
N ARG A 89 3.98 26.02 -7.93
CA ARG A 89 4.73 26.92 -7.03
C ARG A 89 6.18 27.07 -7.47
N GLN A 90 6.81 25.98 -7.89
CA GLN A 90 8.18 26.01 -8.41
C GLN A 90 8.30 26.82 -9.69
N SER A 91 7.42 26.61 -10.68
CA SER A 91 7.45 27.37 -11.93
C SER A 91 7.24 28.87 -11.71
N LEU A 92 6.29 29.25 -10.84
CA LEU A 92 6.08 30.66 -10.48
C LEU A 92 7.31 31.28 -9.80
N LYS A 93 8.03 30.51 -8.98
CA LYS A 93 9.25 30.97 -8.32
C LYS A 93 10.39 31.14 -9.34
N GLU A 94 10.58 30.16 -10.23
CA GLU A 94 11.58 30.21 -11.29
C GLU A 94 11.36 31.37 -12.25
N GLU A 95 10.11 31.65 -12.62
CA GLU A 95 9.75 32.82 -13.43
C GLU A 95 10.09 34.13 -12.72
N LYS A 96 9.72 34.27 -11.44
CA LYS A 96 10.08 35.44 -10.63
C LYS A 96 11.59 35.64 -10.54
N GLU A 97 12.33 34.59 -10.21
CA GLU A 97 13.80 34.63 -10.14
C GLU A 97 14.44 34.98 -11.49
N ARG A 98 13.87 34.50 -12.61
CA ARG A 98 14.32 34.87 -13.95
C ARG A 98 14.13 36.36 -14.22
N TYR A 99 12.97 36.91 -13.88
CA TYR A 99 12.71 38.36 -14.02
C TYR A 99 13.60 39.19 -13.11
N GLU A 100 13.80 38.77 -11.85
CA GLU A 100 14.70 39.44 -10.92
C GLU A 100 16.14 39.45 -11.41
N ARG A 101 16.65 38.31 -11.92
CA ARG A 101 17.98 38.24 -12.54
C ARG A 101 18.10 39.19 -13.74
N MET A 102 17.06 39.27 -14.58
CA MET A 102 17.06 40.20 -15.73
C MET A 102 17.06 41.66 -15.28
N ALA A 103 16.26 42.01 -14.27
CA ALA A 103 16.23 43.34 -13.67
C ALA A 103 17.59 43.71 -13.06
N GLN A 104 18.23 42.79 -12.34
CA GLN A 104 19.57 42.98 -11.78
C GLN A 104 20.62 43.21 -12.88
N VAL A 105 20.57 42.48 -14.00
CA VAL A 105 21.48 42.72 -15.14
C VAL A 105 21.26 44.12 -15.74
N MET A 106 20.02 44.56 -15.88
CA MET A 106 19.71 45.91 -16.37
C MET A 106 20.17 47.01 -15.40
N HIS A 107 19.94 46.80 -14.09
CA HIS A 107 20.42 47.69 -13.05
C HIS A 107 21.95 47.75 -13.02
N ARG A 108 22.64 46.60 -13.16
CA ARG A 108 24.10 46.51 -13.29
C ARG A 108 24.61 47.33 -14.46
N ARG A 109 23.98 47.22 -15.64
CA ARG A 109 24.32 48.03 -16.83
C ARG A 109 24.15 49.53 -16.57
N LYS A 110 23.12 49.95 -15.84
CA LYS A 110 22.90 51.36 -15.45
C LYS A 110 23.99 51.86 -14.49
N VAL A 111 24.30 51.09 -13.45
CA VAL A 111 25.37 51.40 -12.48
C VAL A 111 26.73 51.49 -13.15
N GLU A 112 27.07 50.55 -14.04
CA GLU A 112 28.32 50.61 -14.81
C GLU A 112 28.40 51.86 -15.70
N ARG A 113 27.30 52.25 -16.35
CA ARG A 113 27.25 53.50 -17.15
C ARG A 113 27.49 54.73 -16.29
N LEU A 114 26.91 54.80 -15.09
CA LEU A 114 27.14 55.89 -14.14
C LEU A 114 28.61 55.94 -13.69
N LYS A 115 29.18 54.79 -13.29
CA LYS A 115 30.61 54.70 -12.93
C LYS A 115 31.55 55.16 -14.05
N ARG A 116 31.25 54.84 -15.32
CA ARG A 116 32.04 55.32 -16.47
C ARG A 116 31.89 56.83 -16.71
N LYS A 117 30.71 57.40 -16.46
CA LYS A 117 30.49 58.85 -16.53
C LYS A 117 31.24 59.57 -15.41
N GLU A 118 31.16 59.05 -14.18
CA GLU A 118 31.89 59.57 -13.02
C GLU A 118 33.40 59.57 -13.26
N LYS A 119 33.97 58.46 -13.76
CA LYS A 119 35.40 58.40 -14.13
C LYS A 119 35.77 59.46 -15.18
N ARG A 120 34.97 59.61 -16.23
CA ARG A 120 35.22 60.63 -17.28
C ARG A 120 35.11 62.04 -16.73
N ASN A 121 34.06 62.35 -15.98
CA ASN A 121 33.86 63.68 -15.39
C ASN A 121 34.96 64.01 -14.38
N LYS A 122 35.45 63.03 -13.62
CA LYS A 122 36.60 63.20 -12.72
C LYS A 122 37.86 63.57 -13.50
N LEU A 123 38.21 62.80 -14.55
CA LEU A 123 39.37 63.08 -15.40
C LEU A 123 39.28 64.43 -16.12
N LEU A 124 38.07 64.88 -16.47
CA LEU A 124 37.84 66.19 -17.10
C LEU A 124 37.82 67.36 -16.10
N LYS A 125 37.64 67.09 -14.80
CA LYS A 125 37.65 68.09 -13.73
C LYS A 125 39.01 68.24 -13.06
N GLU A 126 39.84 67.21 -13.15
CA GLU A 126 41.24 67.19 -12.70
C GLU A 126 42.22 67.68 -13.78
N ARG A 127 41.72 68.12 -14.94
CA ARG A 127 42.47 68.76 -16.03
C ARG A 127 42.08 70.23 -16.13
#